data_AF-A0A256WKW9-F1
#
_entry.id   AF-A0A256WKW9-F1
#
_cell.length_a   1.000
_cell.length_b   1.000
_cell.length_c   1.000
_cell.angle_alpha   90.00
_cell.angle_beta   90.00
_cell.angle_gamma   90.00
#
_symmetry.space_group_name_H-M   'P 1'
#
loop_
_entity.id
_entity.type
_entity.pdbx_description
1 polymer ?
#
loop_
_entity_poly.entity_id
_entity_poly.type
_entity_poly.pdbx_seq_one_letter_code
_entity_poly.pdbx_strand_id
1 'polypeptide(L)'
;MAKQIGEDTKVTLDLKTIGMIVAFTVSLAGMYFTLKADIAYAATQPEPVIERVEYDLKDELIRQTIMDTQEDVEMILEKMEKLEERLYELSKQR
;
A
#
# COMPACT_ATOMS: atom_id res chain seq x y z
N MET A 1 7.91 37.76 21.30
CA MET A 1 7.10 38.23 22.46
C MET A 1 5.64 38.00 22.11
N ALA A 2 5.01 36.96 22.68
CA ALA A 2 3.61 36.65 22.44
C ALA A 2 2.73 37.52 23.35
N LYS A 3 1.74 38.21 22.78
CA LYS A 3 0.82 39.05 23.53
C LYS A 3 -0.14 38.14 24.30
N GLN A 4 0.01 38.06 25.63
CA GLN A 4 -0.93 37.33 26.48
C GLN A 4 -2.29 38.02 26.44
N ILE A 5 -3.33 37.25 26.11
CA ILE A 5 -4.73 37.66 26.21
C ILE A 5 -5.18 37.31 27.63
N GLY A 6 -5.48 38.31 28.47
CA GLY A 6 -6.04 38.13 29.82
C GLY A 6 -7.57 38.17 29.82
N GLU A 7 -8.20 37.76 30.93
CA GLU A 7 -9.67 37.63 31.09
C GLU A 7 -10.45 38.92 30.80
N ASP A 8 -9.86 40.10 31.05
CA ASP A 8 -10.50 41.40 30.78
C ASP A 8 -10.31 41.92 29.34
N THR A 9 -9.70 41.12 28.46
CA THR A 9 -9.44 41.54 27.07
C THR A 9 -10.73 41.49 26.25
N LYS A 10 -11.33 42.66 26.01
CA LYS A 10 -12.47 42.79 25.08
C LYS A 10 -12.03 42.57 23.64
N VAL A 11 -12.26 41.36 23.13
CA VAL A 11 -12.05 41.03 21.73
C VAL A 11 -13.23 41.54 20.91
N THR A 12 -13.06 42.66 20.21
CA THR A 12 -14.06 43.17 19.25
C THR A 12 -13.95 42.37 17.95
N LEU A 13 -14.68 41.27 17.86
CA LEU A 13 -14.80 40.49 16.63
C LEU A 13 -15.81 41.16 15.70
N ASP A 14 -15.37 41.52 14.49
CA ASP A 14 -16.26 41.99 13.43
C ASP A 14 -17.17 40.85 12.95
N LEU A 15 -18.43 41.16 12.62
CA LEU A 15 -19.43 40.20 12.18
C LEU A 15 -18.97 39.45 10.92
N LYS A 16 -18.20 40.13 10.06
CA LYS A 16 -17.57 39.52 8.88
C LYS A 16 -16.56 38.43 9.26
N THR A 17 -15.76 38.67 10.28
CA THR A 17 -14.75 37.71 10.77
C THR A 17 -15.43 36.51 11.43
N ILE A 18 -16.48 36.72 12.22
CA ILE A 18 -17.29 35.63 12.80
C ILE A 18 -17.95 34.82 11.69
N GLY A 19 -18.55 35.48 10.69
CA GLY A 19 -19.17 34.82 9.55
C GLY A 19 -18.19 33.94 8.76
N MET A 20 -16.96 34.42 8.55
CA MET A 20 -15.91 33.61 7.90
C MET A 20 -15.50 32.41 8.75
N ILE A 21 -15.31 32.57 10.05
CA ILE A 21 -14.94 31.47 10.96
C ILE A 21 -16.05 30.41 11.01
N VAL A 22 -17.30 30.84 11.09
CA VAL A 22 -18.46 29.94 11.08
C VAL A 22 -18.55 29.20 9.75
N ALA A 23 -18.45 29.89 8.61
CA ALA A 23 -18.48 29.26 7.30
C ALA A 23 -17.34 28.24 7.12
N PHE A 24 -16.14 28.58 7.57
CA PHE A 24 -14.99 27.67 7.56
C PHE A 24 -15.18 26.46 8.48
N THR A 25 -15.78 26.67 9.65
CA THR A 25 -16.05 25.56 10.59
C THR A 25 -17.11 24.63 10.02
N VAL A 26 -18.15 25.18 9.39
CA VAL A 26 -19.21 24.41 8.73
C VAL A 26 -18.68 23.62 7.54
N SER A 27 -17.75 24.17 6.75
CA SER A 27 -17.16 23.43 5.62
C SER A 27 -16.33 22.23 6.10
N LEU A 28 -15.52 22.40 7.15
CA LEU A 28 -14.76 21.31 7.76
C LEU A 28 -15.67 20.25 8.39
N ALA A 29 -16.71 20.68 9.09
CA ALA A 29 -17.70 19.76 9.65
C ALA A 29 -18.42 18.98 8.54
N GLY A 30 -18.84 19.65 7.47
CA GLY A 30 -19.46 19.02 6.30
C GLY A 30 -18.57 17.97 5.65
N MET A 31 -17.29 18.27 5.47
CA MET A 31 -16.30 17.30 4.96
C MET A 31 -16.16 16.10 5.89
N TYR A 32 -16.05 16.33 7.21
CA TYR A 32 -15.92 15.26 8.19
C TYR A 32 -17.14 14.32 8.20
N PHE A 33 -18.35 14.87 8.19
CA PHE A 33 -19.56 14.06 8.18
C PHE A 33 -19.77 13.30 6.87
N THR A 34 -19.40 13.90 5.74
CA THR A 34 -19.43 13.22 4.44
C THR A 34 -18.47 12.02 4.43
N LEU A 35 -17.21 12.24 4.81
CA LEU A 35 -16.22 11.16 4.87
C LEU A 35 -16.62 10.06 5.85
N LYS A 36 -17.18 10.41 7.01
CA LYS A 36 -17.68 9.43 7.97
C LYS A 36 -18.82 8.58 7.39
N ALA A 37 -19.72 9.19 6.63
CA ALA A 37 -20.83 8.48 5.97
C ALA A 37 -20.32 7.54 4.88
N ASP A 38 -19.37 7.99 4.06
CA ASP A 38 -18.75 7.17 3.01
C ASP A 38 -18.00 5.97 3.60
N ILE A 39 -17.26 6.17 4.70
CA ILE A 39 -16.57 5.08 5.41
C ILE A 39 -17.57 4.09 5.99
N ALA A 40 -18.66 4.57 6.59
CA ALA A 40 -19.69 3.68 7.14
C ALA A 40 -20.37 2.86 6.03
N TYR A 41 -20.66 3.48 4.87
CA TYR A 41 -21.21 2.79 3.72
C TYR A 41 -20.23 1.77 3.13
N ALA A 42 -18.96 2.14 2.96
CA ALA A 42 -17.92 1.23 2.50
C ALA A 42 -17.71 0.04 3.45
N ALA A 43 -17.80 0.26 4.77
CA ALA A 43 -17.70 -0.79 5.78
C ALA A 43 -18.88 -1.78 5.75
N THR A 44 -20.01 -1.43 5.14
CA THR A 44 -21.13 -2.35 4.91
C THR A 44 -21.00 -3.15 3.62
N GLN A 45 -20.07 -2.78 2.73
CA GLN A 45 -19.85 -3.53 1.51
C GLN A 45 -19.18 -4.86 1.87
N PRO A 46 -19.68 -5.99 1.34
CA PRO A 46 -19.01 -7.27 1.54
C PRO A 46 -17.60 -7.20 0.97
N GLU A 47 -16.65 -7.87 1.63
CA GLU A 47 -15.32 -8.07 1.06
C GLU A 47 -15.47 -8.68 -0.34
N PRO A 48 -14.66 -8.24 -1.32
CA PRO A 48 -14.73 -8.79 -2.67
C PRO A 48 -14.58 -10.30 -2.57
N VAL A 49 -15.62 -11.01 -2.99
CA VAL A 49 -15.63 -12.48 -2.98
C VAL A 49 -14.53 -12.90 -3.95
N ILE A 50 -13.54 -13.67 -3.48
CA ILE A 50 -12.57 -14.31 -4.38
C ILE A 50 -13.41 -15.22 -5.28
N GLU A 51 -13.62 -14.81 -6.52
CA GLU A 51 -14.33 -15.63 -7.49
C GLU A 51 -13.53 -16.92 -7.67
N ARG A 52 -14.21 -18.07 -7.74
CA ARG A 52 -13.55 -19.38 -7.93
C ARG A 52 -12.56 -19.36 -9.10
N VAL A 53 -12.87 -18.57 -10.12
CA VAL A 53 -12.01 -18.28 -11.26
C VAL A 53 -10.65 -17.72 -10.83
N GLU A 54 -10.60 -16.71 -9.95
CA GLU A 54 -9.35 -16.12 -9.45
C GLU A 54 -8.53 -17.14 -8.64
N TYR A 55 -9.20 -17.99 -7.86
CA TYR A 55 -8.53 -19.05 -7.11
C TYR A 55 -7.88 -20.07 -8.04
N ASP A 56 -8.62 -20.55 -9.04
CA ASP A 56 -8.13 -21.54 -10.02
C ASP A 56 -6.96 -20.96 -10.84
N LEU A 57 -7.09 -19.71 -11.29
CA LEU A 57 -6.01 -18.98 -11.99
C LEU A 57 -4.76 -18.83 -11.12
N LYS A 58 -4.91 -18.48 -9.84
CA LYS A 58 -3.77 -18.35 -8.93
C LYS A 58 -3.10 -19.69 -8.64
N ASP A 59 -3.89 -20.75 -8.46
CA ASP A 59 -3.39 -22.11 -8.21
C ASP A 59 -2.60 -22.64 -9.42
N GLU A 60 -3.12 -22.43 -10.65
CA GLU A 60 -2.40 -22.76 -11.88
C GLU A 60 -1.08 -21.98 -12.02
N LEU A 61 -1.11 -20.66 -11.82
CA LEU A 61 0.09 -19.81 -11.89
C LEU A 61 1.16 -20.22 -10.88
N ILE A 62 0.76 -20.52 -9.65
CA ILE A 62 1.69 -20.96 -8.61
C ILE A 62 2.32 -22.30 -8.99
N ARG A 63 1.53 -23.26 -9.47
CA ARG A 63 2.05 -24.55 -9.93
C ARG A 63 3.01 -24.40 -11.11
N GLN A 64 2.66 -23.58 -12.10
CA GLN A 64 3.53 -23.32 -13.25
C GLN A 64 4.87 -22.73 -12.80
N THR A 65 4.83 -21.70 -11.95
CA THR A 65 6.04 -21.05 -11.43
C THR A 65 6.94 -22.03 -10.68
N ILE A 66 6.35 -22.97 -9.92
CA ILE A 66 7.08 -24.01 -9.21
C ILE A 66 7.75 -25.00 -10.18
N MET A 67 7.10 -25.36 -11.28
CA MET A 67 7.69 -26.22 -12.31
C MET A 67 8.84 -25.50 -13.02
N ASP A 68 8.62 -24.26 -13.46
CA ASP A 68 9.63 -23.45 -14.13
C ASP A 68 10.89 -23.26 -13.24
N THR A 69 10.68 -22.98 -11.95
CA THR A 69 11.79 -22.83 -10.99
C THR A 69 12.56 -24.15 -10.79
N GLN A 70 11.87 -25.30 -10.82
CA GLN A 70 12.55 -26.60 -10.73
C GLN A 70 13.41 -26.88 -11.96
N GLU A 71 12.89 -26.62 -13.16
CA GLU A 71 13.64 -26.73 -14.40
C GLU A 71 14.86 -25.79 -14.40
N ASP A 72 14.69 -24.55 -13.93
CA ASP A 72 15.79 -23.60 -13.77
C ASP A 72 16.89 -24.11 -12.83
N VAL A 73 16.51 -24.74 -11.70
CA VAL A 73 17.47 -25.33 -10.76
C VAL A 73 18.22 -26.50 -11.40
N GLU A 74 17.53 -27.39 -12.13
CA GLU A 74 18.17 -28.50 -12.84
C GLU A 74 19.17 -27.99 -13.89
N MET A 75 18.79 -26.99 -14.68
CA MET A 75 19.69 -26.36 -15.65
C MET A 75 20.91 -25.68 -15.00
N ILE A 76 20.74 -25.08 -13.82
CA ILE A 76 21.86 -24.50 -13.07
C ILE A 76 22.82 -25.60 -12.63
N LEU A 77 22.31 -26.71 -12.10
CA LEU A 77 23.14 -27.84 -11.66
C LEU A 77 23.95 -28.41 -12.83
N GLU A 78 23.33 -28.66 -13.99
CA GLU A 78 24.06 -29.15 -15.17
C GLU A 78 25.16 -28.18 -15.63
N LYS A 79 24.89 -26.87 -15.58
CA LYS A 79 25.90 -25.84 -15.90
C LYS A 79 27.02 -25.84 -14.86
N MET A 80 26.72 -26.06 -13.59
CA MET A 80 27.74 -26.16 -12.54
C MET A 80 28.65 -27.36 -12.76
N GLU A 81 28.10 -28.54 -13.07
CA GLU A 81 28.90 -29.74 -13.39
C GLU A 81 29.86 -29.49 -14.56
N LYS A 82 29.38 -28.86 -15.64
CA LYS A 82 30.23 -28.48 -16.79
C LYS A 82 31.30 -27.46 -16.43
N LEU A 83 31.02 -26.54 -15.50
CA LEU A 83 32.02 -25.58 -15.02
C LEU A 83 33.09 -26.28 -14.17
N GLU A 84 32.70 -27.21 -13.31
CA GLU A 84 33.63 -28.03 -12.53
C GLU A 84 34.54 -28.86 -13.43
N GLU A 85 33.99 -29.50 -14.46
CA GLU A 85 34.77 -30.27 -15.45
C GLU A 85 35.82 -29.38 -16.14
N ARG A 86 35.42 -28.21 -16.64
CA ARG A 86 36.35 -27.26 -17.29
C ARG A 86 37.42 -26.74 -16.33
N LEU A 87 37.05 -26.43 -15.09
CA LEU A 87 37.99 -26.00 -14.06
C LEU A 87 39.00 -27.12 -13.74
N TYR A 88 38.55 -28.37 -13.69
CA TYR A 88 39.42 -29.52 -13.51
C TYR A 88 40.41 -29.68 -14.67
N GLU A 89 39.96 -29.58 -15.92
CA GLU A 89 40.83 -29.62 -17.10
C GLU A 89 41.90 -28.51 -17.07
N LEU A 90 41.51 -27.28 -16.75
CA LEU A 90 42.44 -26.15 -16.62
C LEU A 90 43.45 -26.37 -15.48
N SER A 91 43.02 -26.98 -14.37
CA SER A 91 43.91 -27.28 -13.24
C SER A 91 44.96 -28.35 -13.58
N LYS A 92 44.64 -29.31 -14.47
CA LYS A 92 45.56 -30.34 -14.96
C LYS A 92 46.62 -29.83 -15.94
N GLN A 93 46.37 -28.69 -16.59
CA GLN A 93 47.30 -28.07 -17.54
C GLN A 93 48.35 -27.17 -16.87
N ARG A 94 48.26 -26.97 -15.54
CA ARG A 94 49.29 -26.33 -14.71
C ARG A 94 50.23 -27.37 -14.12
#